data_AF-A0A951NCK3-F1
#
_entry.id   AF-A0A951NCK3-F1
#
_cell.length_a   1.000
_cell.length_b   1.000
_cell.length_c   1.000
_cell.angle_alpha   90.00
_cell.angle_beta   90.00
_cell.angle_gamma   90.00
#
_symmetry.space_group_name_H-M   'P 1'
#
loop_
_entity.id
_entity.type
_entity.pdbx_description
1 polymer ?
#
loop_
_entity_poly.entity_id
_entity_poly.type
_entity_poly.pdbx_seq_one_letter_code
_entity_poly.pdbx_strand_id
1 'polypeptide(L)'
;MTDTSTLSGPRAGVFALYKVLIALFALAVVVQIFLAGLGVFGDEVAIASSDLEPHRTLGYLLTVPLALLLLVLAVIARPGRRIEPMTGALVVFGLVLLQLGRSGADLPLLGGLHAVLAFVQLGLAGSLVKLALDR
;
A
#
# COMPACT_ATOMS: atom_id res chain seq x y z
N MET A 1 -19.39 -3.48 22.87
CA MET A 1 -19.90 -4.79 22.43
C MET A 1 -19.06 -5.23 21.22
N THR A 2 -17.94 -5.90 21.48
CA THR A 2 -17.02 -6.43 20.46
C THR A 2 -17.57 -7.77 20.01
N ASP A 3 -18.06 -7.83 18.78
CA ASP A 3 -18.54 -9.06 18.15
C ASP A 3 -17.33 -9.99 17.91
N THR A 4 -17.11 -10.94 18.82
CA THR A 4 -16.06 -11.97 18.73
C THR A 4 -16.58 -13.16 17.93
N SER A 5 -17.07 -12.92 16.72
CA SER A 5 -17.28 -14.01 15.76
C SER A 5 -15.91 -14.47 15.28
N THR A 6 -15.40 -15.56 15.86
CA THR A 6 -14.25 -16.28 15.33
C THR A 6 -14.58 -16.69 13.89
N LEU A 7 -13.79 -16.19 12.93
CA LEU A 7 -13.94 -16.58 11.53
C LEU A 7 -13.81 -18.09 11.41
N SER A 8 -14.74 -18.74 10.70
CA SER A 8 -14.72 -20.19 10.46
C SER A 8 -14.85 -20.50 8.98
N GLY A 9 -14.38 -21.69 8.59
CA GLY A 9 -14.47 -22.18 7.22
C GLY A 9 -13.71 -21.31 6.20
N PRO A 10 -14.22 -21.17 4.96
CA PRO A 10 -13.54 -20.45 3.88
C PRO A 10 -13.16 -19.01 4.21
N ARG A 11 -13.95 -18.31 5.06
CA ARG A 11 -13.67 -16.93 5.47
C ARG A 11 -12.38 -16.81 6.30
N ALA A 12 -12.08 -17.81 7.11
CA ALA A 12 -10.83 -17.86 7.87
C ALA A 12 -9.61 -18.00 6.94
N GLY A 13 -9.72 -18.86 5.91
CA GLY A 13 -8.67 -19.01 4.90
C GLY A 13 -8.43 -17.73 4.08
N VAL A 14 -9.51 -17.08 3.63
CA VAL A 14 -9.45 -15.78 2.93
C VAL A 14 -8.79 -14.72 3.81
N PHE A 15 -9.14 -14.67 5.10
CA PHE A 15 -8.52 -13.71 6.02
C PHE A 15 -7.05 -14.03 6.31
N ALA A 16 -6.68 -15.31 6.40
CA ALA A 16 -5.27 -15.70 6.54
C ALA A 16 -4.44 -15.21 5.34
N LEU A 17 -4.97 -15.35 4.12
CA LEU A 17 -4.33 -14.79 2.93
C LEU A 17 -4.22 -13.26 3.02
N TYR A 18 -5.28 -12.57 3.43
CA TYR A 18 -5.25 -11.12 3.65
C TYR A 18 -4.11 -10.72 4.62
N LYS A 19 -3.96 -11.43 5.76
CA LYS A 19 -2.90 -11.17 6.76
C LYS A 19 -1.50 -11.22 6.18
N VAL A 20 -1.23 -12.26 5.38
CA VAL A 20 0.07 -12.40 4.72
C VAL A 20 0.29 -11.29 3.70
N LEU A 21 -0.71 -11.04 2.85
CA LEU A 21 -0.58 -10.04 1.78
C LEU A 21 -0.48 -8.61 2.31
N ILE A 22 -1.17 -8.24 3.39
CA ILE A 22 -1.05 -6.88 3.96
C ILE A 22 0.32 -6.65 4.61
N ALA A 23 0.91 -7.69 5.22
CA ALA A 23 2.28 -7.62 5.73
C ALA A 23 3.30 -7.47 4.59
N LEU A 24 3.14 -8.25 3.52
CA LEU A 24 3.96 -8.13 2.32
C LEU A 24 3.78 -6.76 1.63
N PHE A 25 2.56 -6.23 1.60
CA PHE A 25 2.28 -4.89 1.08
C PHE A 25 3.05 -3.82 1.86
N ALA A 26 3.00 -3.86 3.20
CA ALA A 26 3.73 -2.90 4.04
C ALA A 26 5.24 -2.98 3.80
N LEU A 27 5.81 -4.19 3.72
CA LEU A 27 7.22 -4.38 3.39
C LEU A 27 7.55 -3.86 1.98
N ALA A 28 6.69 -4.12 1.00
CA ALA A 28 6.89 -3.67 -0.36
C ALA A 28 6.82 -2.14 -0.49
N VAL A 29 6.05 -1.43 0.35
CA VAL A 29 6.10 0.05 0.41
C VAL A 29 7.47 0.53 0.91
N VAL A 30 8.08 -0.14 1.89
CA VAL A 30 9.46 0.18 2.33
C VAL A 30 10.45 -0.02 1.18
N VAL A 31 10.33 -1.13 0.45
CA VAL A 31 11.15 -1.39 -0.75
C VAL A 31 10.92 -0.32 -1.81
N GLN A 32 9.68 0.12 -2.01
CA GLN A 32 9.34 1.17 -2.97
C GLN A 32 10.02 2.51 -2.64
N ILE A 33 10.07 2.89 -1.35
CA ILE A 33 10.79 4.08 -0.88
C ILE A 33 12.30 3.93 -1.11
N PHE A 34 12.86 2.75 -0.83
CA PHE A 34 14.26 2.46 -1.13
C PHE A 34 14.57 2.58 -2.62
N LEU A 35 13.72 2.03 -3.50
CA LEU A 35 13.88 2.13 -4.96
C LEU A 35 13.75 3.58 -5.45
N ALA A 36 12.91 4.40 -4.82
CA ALA A 36 12.85 5.84 -5.12
C ALA A 36 14.20 6.51 -4.81
N GLY A 37 14.76 6.24 -3.63
CA GLY A 37 16.09 6.74 -3.24
C GLY A 37 17.18 6.26 -4.19
N LEU A 38 17.18 4.96 -4.53
CA LEU A 38 18.14 4.39 -5.47
C LEU A 38 18.09 5.08 -6.83
N GLY A 39 16.89 5.36 -7.36
CA GLY A 39 16.75 6.09 -8.62
C GLY A 39 17.16 7.58 -8.53
N VAL A 40 16.99 8.23 -7.37
CA VAL A 40 17.40 9.63 -7.17
C VAL A 40 18.91 9.78 -6.97
N PHE A 41 19.54 8.83 -6.29
CA PHE A 41 20.95 8.91 -5.87
C PHE A 41 21.90 7.99 -6.66
N GLY A 42 21.39 7.19 -7.59
CA GLY A 42 22.15 6.15 -8.31
C GLY A 42 23.06 6.65 -9.42
N ASP A 43 22.84 7.86 -9.95
CA ASP A 43 23.60 8.42 -11.08
C ASP A 43 24.24 9.79 -10.74
N GLU A 44 25.51 9.97 -11.12
CA GLU A 44 26.27 11.23 -10.94
C GLU A 44 25.90 12.31 -11.97
N VAL A 45 25.12 11.98 -12.99
CA VAL A 45 24.66 12.88 -14.05
C VAL A 45 23.14 12.81 -14.11
N ALA A 46 22.47 13.97 -13.97
CA ALA A 46 21.01 14.19 -14.06
C ALA A 46 20.11 12.95 -14.12
N ILE A 47 19.38 12.67 -13.03
CA ILE A 47 18.40 11.56 -12.85
C ILE A 47 17.77 11.14 -14.18
N ALA A 48 18.21 10.02 -14.76
CA ALA A 48 17.58 9.49 -15.95
C ALA A 48 16.20 8.96 -15.57
N SER A 49 15.21 9.19 -16.43
CA SER A 49 13.83 8.75 -16.15
C SER A 49 13.72 7.23 -15.98
N SER A 50 14.67 6.45 -16.50
CA SER A 50 14.80 5.00 -16.36
C SER A 50 15.12 4.52 -14.96
N ASP A 51 15.81 5.33 -14.14
CA ASP A 51 16.35 4.86 -12.85
C ASP A 51 15.25 4.76 -11.80
N LEU A 52 14.14 5.46 -12.03
CA LEU A 52 12.92 5.39 -11.25
C LEU A 52 11.96 4.29 -11.75
N GLU A 53 12.27 3.59 -12.84
CA GLU A 53 11.35 2.60 -13.42
C GLU A 53 11.04 1.43 -12.48
N PRO A 54 12.00 0.87 -11.72
CA PRO A 54 11.69 -0.15 -10.71
C PRO A 54 10.72 0.37 -9.64
N HIS A 55 10.90 1.62 -9.19
CA HIS A 55 10.00 2.27 -8.23
C HIS A 55 8.58 2.43 -8.80
N ARG A 56 8.46 2.91 -10.05
CA ARG A 56 7.17 3.09 -10.71
C ARG A 56 6.46 1.75 -10.89
N THR A 57 7.17 0.75 -11.40
CA THR A 57 6.64 -0.59 -11.65
C THR A 57 6.08 -1.21 -10.37
N LEU A 58 6.86 -1.20 -9.29
CA LEU A 58 6.40 -1.69 -7.99
C LEU A 58 5.20 -0.88 -7.48
N GLY A 59 5.23 0.44 -7.59
CA GLY A 59 4.12 1.30 -7.20
C GLY A 59 2.81 0.99 -7.90
N TYR A 60 2.85 0.75 -9.22
CA TYR A 60 1.68 0.33 -9.98
C TYR A 60 1.12 -1.02 -9.50
N LEU A 61 2.00 -2.00 -9.27
CA LEU A 61 1.61 -3.32 -8.77
C LEU A 61 1.00 -3.26 -7.36
N LEU A 62 1.52 -2.41 -6.48
CA LEU A 62 0.94 -2.22 -5.15
C LEU A 62 -0.43 -1.56 -5.22
N THR A 63 -0.53 -0.42 -5.91
CA THR A 63 -1.74 0.41 -5.90
C THR A 63 -2.92 -0.24 -6.64
N VAL A 64 -2.68 -0.84 -7.81
CA VAL A 64 -3.78 -1.30 -8.66
C VAL A 64 -4.16 -2.74 -8.34
N PRO A 65 -3.38 -3.78 -8.68
CA PRO A 65 -3.81 -5.15 -8.45
C PRO A 65 -3.81 -5.53 -6.96
N LEU A 66 -2.76 -5.20 -6.20
CA LEU A 66 -2.63 -5.75 -4.84
C LEU A 66 -3.55 -5.06 -3.82
N ALA A 67 -3.66 -3.73 -3.83
CA ALA A 67 -4.57 -3.02 -2.91
C ALA A 67 -6.04 -3.37 -3.17
N LEU A 68 -6.45 -3.50 -4.45
CA LEU A 68 -7.80 -3.95 -4.80
C LEU A 68 -8.04 -5.40 -4.39
N LEU A 69 -7.07 -6.30 -4.60
CA LEU A 69 -7.17 -7.67 -4.11
C LEU A 69 -7.35 -7.70 -2.59
N LEU A 70 -6.56 -6.92 -1.84
CA LEU A 70 -6.71 -6.80 -0.39
C LEU A 70 -8.12 -6.33 0.00
N LEU A 71 -8.68 -5.36 -0.71
CA LEU A 71 -10.04 -4.89 -0.46
C LEU A 71 -11.07 -6.00 -0.71
N VAL A 72 -10.95 -6.74 -1.83
CA VAL A 72 -11.83 -7.88 -2.14
C VAL A 72 -11.73 -8.95 -1.05
N LEU A 73 -10.52 -9.31 -0.63
CA LEU A 73 -10.31 -10.29 0.45
C LEU A 73 -10.93 -9.81 1.77
N ALA A 74 -10.77 -8.53 2.12
CA ALA A 74 -11.37 -7.95 3.32
C ALA A 74 -12.91 -8.00 3.26
N VAL A 75 -13.52 -7.65 2.12
CA VAL A 75 -14.99 -7.69 1.94
C VAL A 75 -15.54 -9.12 1.98
N ILE A 76 -14.80 -10.11 1.46
CA ILE A 76 -15.22 -11.52 1.49
C ILE A 76 -15.08 -12.11 2.90
N ALA A 77 -13.92 -11.89 3.54
CA ALA A 77 -13.65 -12.40 4.89
C ALA A 77 -14.55 -11.76 5.95
N ARG A 78 -14.95 -10.51 5.73
CA ARG A 78 -15.62 -9.62 6.68
C ARG A 78 -14.96 -9.54 8.05
N PRO A 79 -13.73 -8.96 8.13
CA PRO A 79 -12.92 -8.72 9.32
C PRO A 79 -13.60 -8.48 10.64
N GLY A 80 -14.65 -7.66 10.53
CA GLY A 80 -15.08 -6.68 11.51
C GLY A 80 -14.97 -5.25 10.96
N ARG A 81 -15.57 -4.32 11.70
CA ARG A 81 -15.95 -2.96 11.22
C ARG A 81 -14.81 -1.99 10.88
N ARG A 82 -13.54 -2.35 11.13
CA ARG A 82 -12.38 -1.46 10.92
C ARG A 82 -11.54 -1.84 9.70
N ILE A 83 -11.33 -3.14 9.46
CA ILE A 83 -10.39 -3.62 8.42
C ILE A 83 -10.89 -3.26 7.02
N GLU A 84 -12.18 -3.45 6.73
CA GLU A 84 -12.78 -3.11 5.44
C GLU A 84 -12.62 -1.61 5.08
N PRO A 85 -13.09 -0.64 5.89
CA PRO A 85 -12.95 0.78 5.54
C PRO A 85 -11.50 1.25 5.52
N MET A 86 -10.63 0.72 6.39
CA MET A 86 -9.20 1.07 6.36
C MET A 86 -8.49 0.50 5.13
N THR A 87 -8.89 -0.68 4.65
CA THR A 87 -8.39 -1.22 3.37
C THR A 87 -8.93 -0.41 2.19
N GLY A 88 -10.17 0.07 2.26
CA GLY A 88 -10.70 1.03 1.29
C GLY A 88 -9.88 2.33 1.27
N ALA A 89 -9.54 2.87 2.44
CA ALA A 89 -8.66 4.03 2.56
C ALA A 89 -7.27 3.76 1.96
N LEU A 90 -6.72 2.55 2.12
CA LEU A 90 -5.44 2.15 1.52
C LEU A 90 -5.48 2.24 -0.02
N VAL A 91 -6.57 1.78 -0.64
CA VAL A 91 -6.79 1.91 -2.08
C VAL A 91 -6.86 3.38 -2.50
N VAL A 92 -7.65 4.19 -1.79
CA VAL A 92 -7.80 5.62 -2.11
C VAL A 92 -6.46 6.35 -1.99
N PHE A 93 -5.69 6.11 -0.93
CA PHE A 93 -4.35 6.69 -0.77
C PHE A 93 -3.39 6.25 -1.88
N GLY A 94 -3.42 4.97 -2.26
CA GLY A 94 -2.61 4.48 -3.38
C GLY A 94 -2.94 5.20 -4.70
N LEU A 95 -4.22 5.42 -4.98
CA LEU A 95 -4.66 6.17 -6.16
C LEU A 95 -4.22 7.65 -6.10
N VAL A 96 -4.33 8.29 -4.94
CA VAL A 96 -3.84 9.66 -4.73
C VAL A 96 -2.33 9.73 -4.97
N LEU A 97 -1.55 8.80 -4.42
CA LEU A 97 -0.11 8.72 -4.61
C LEU A 97 0.27 8.53 -6.07
N LEU A 98 -0.47 7.70 -6.81
CA LEU A 98 -0.25 7.51 -8.24
C LEU A 98 -0.47 8.81 -9.02
N GLN A 99 -1.52 9.57 -8.69
CA GLN A 99 -1.79 10.86 -9.33
C GLN A 99 -0.73 11.91 -8.97
N LEU A 100 -0.33 12.01 -7.70
CA LEU A 100 0.72 12.92 -7.27
C LEU A 100 2.07 12.59 -7.89
N GLY A 101 2.42 11.31 -8.02
CA GLY A 101 3.65 10.88 -8.67
C GLY A 101 3.70 11.27 -10.15
N ARG A 102 2.56 11.17 -10.85
CA ARG A 102 2.44 11.62 -12.25
C ARG A 102 2.53 13.14 -12.37
N SER A 103 1.75 13.87 -11.58
CA SER A 103 1.72 15.34 -11.62
C SER A 103 2.99 15.98 -11.05
N GLY A 104 3.75 15.25 -10.23
CA GLY A 104 5.01 15.71 -9.65
C GLY A 104 6.12 15.97 -10.67
N ALA A 105 6.02 15.37 -11.87
CA ALA A 105 6.93 15.64 -12.97
C ALA A 105 6.83 17.09 -13.48
N ASP A 106 5.63 17.66 -13.46
CA ASP A 106 5.36 19.04 -13.92
C ASP A 106 5.31 20.03 -12.75
N LEU A 107 4.94 19.57 -11.54
CA LEU A 107 4.74 20.38 -10.35
C LEU A 107 5.54 19.82 -9.15
N PRO A 108 6.76 20.29 -8.88
CA PRO A 108 7.64 19.73 -7.86
C PRO A 108 7.03 19.62 -6.46
N LEU A 109 6.15 20.56 -6.09
CA LEU A 109 5.42 20.51 -4.82
C LEU A 109 4.58 19.22 -4.67
N LEU A 110 3.94 18.76 -5.75
CA LEU A 110 3.17 17.53 -5.76
C LEU A 110 4.06 16.29 -5.67
N GLY A 111 5.26 16.34 -6.27
CA GLY A 111 6.29 15.31 -6.12
C GLY A 111 6.80 15.21 -4.67
N GLY A 112 7.01 16.35 -4.01
CA GLY A 112 7.34 16.40 -2.58
C GLY A 112 6.20 15.85 -1.71
N LEU A 113 4.95 16.21 -2.01
CA LEU A 113 3.79 15.68 -1.29
C LEU A 113 3.61 14.17 -1.48
N HIS A 114 3.92 13.64 -2.67
CA HIS A 114 3.94 12.19 -2.93
C HIS A 114 4.89 11.47 -1.96
N ALA A 115 6.13 11.97 -1.78
CA ALA A 115 7.08 11.36 -0.87
C ALA A 115 6.58 11.35 0.59
N VAL A 116 5.95 12.44 1.05
CA VAL A 116 5.37 12.52 2.41
C VAL A 116 4.21 11.54 2.57
N LEU A 117 3.29 11.47 1.60
CA LEU A 117 2.12 10.60 1.68
C LEU A 117 2.47 9.11 1.60
N ALA A 118 3.63 8.74 1.04
CA ALA A 118 4.12 7.36 1.07
C ALA A 118 4.29 6.85 2.51
N PHE A 119 4.73 7.70 3.44
CA PHE A 119 4.83 7.34 4.86
C PHE A 119 3.46 7.19 5.53
N VAL A 120 2.47 7.98 5.11
CA VAL A 120 1.09 7.83 5.58
C VAL A 120 0.51 6.50 5.10
N GLN A 121 0.74 6.12 3.84
CA GLN A 121 0.34 4.81 3.31
C GLN A 121 1.04 3.66 4.07
N LEU A 122 2.33 3.79 4.37
CA LEU A 122 3.06 2.82 5.19
C LEU A 122 2.46 2.68 6.59
N GLY A 123 2.16 3.80 7.25
CA GLY A 123 1.51 3.80 8.57
C GLY A 123 0.11 3.17 8.55
N LEU A 124 -0.66 3.40 7.49
CA LEU A 124 -1.96 2.77 7.29
C LEU A 124 -1.83 1.25 7.08
N ALA A 125 -0.90 0.81 6.22
CA ALA A 125 -0.61 -0.60 6.00
C ALA A 125 -0.15 -1.30 7.29
N GLY A 126 0.78 -0.69 8.03
CA GLY A 126 1.24 -1.20 9.33
C GLY A 126 0.12 -1.29 10.37
N SER A 127 -0.79 -0.31 10.38
CA SER A 127 -1.98 -0.34 11.26
C SER A 127 -2.93 -1.48 10.89
N LEU A 128 -3.12 -1.76 9.60
CA LEU A 128 -3.89 -2.90 9.12
C LEU A 128 -3.24 -4.23 9.49
N VAL A 129 -1.90 -4.35 9.36
CA VAL A 129 -1.14 -5.53 9.81
C VAL A 129 -1.42 -5.78 11.30
N LYS A 130 -1.24 -4.77 12.15
CA LYS A 130 -1.50 -4.88 13.59
C LYS A 130 -2.94 -5.33 13.87
N LEU A 131 -3.92 -4.65 13.28
CA LEU A 131 -5.34 -4.98 13.48
C LEU A 131 -5.69 -6.39 13.02
N ALA A 132 -5.01 -6.90 12.00
CA ALA A 132 -5.27 -8.22 11.47
C ALA A 132 -4.55 -9.33 12.28
N LEU A 133 -3.44 -9.02 12.96
CA LEU A 133 -2.78 -9.92 13.91
C LEU A 133 -3.48 -9.98 15.27
N ASP A 134 -4.12 -8.89 15.69
CA ASP A 134 -4.92 -8.82 16.93
C ASP A 134 -6.27 -9.57 16.83
N ARG A 135 -6.52 -10.31 15.73
CA ARG A 135 -7.75 -11.02 15.37
C ARG A 135 -7.49 -12.51 15.19
#